data_AF-A0A1D2QIW1-F1
#
_entry.id   AF-A0A1D2QIW1-F1
#
_cell.length_a   1.000
_cell.length_b   1.000
_cell.length_c   1.000
_cell.angle_alpha   90.00
_cell.angle_beta   90.00
_cell.angle_gamma   90.00
#
_symmetry.space_group_name_H-M   'P 1'
#
loop_
_entity.id
_entity.type
_entity.pdbx_description
1 polymer ?
#
loop_
_entity_poly.entity_id
_entity_poly.type
_entity_poly.pdbx_seq_one_letter_code
_entity_poly.pdbx_strand_id
1 'polypeptide(L)'
;MSRTTPLNDEYMAYRVAALPRDEGEVQLTQLFERGYQHWMVDDTQETEKLLADIDRFTCDAFAPSTRRKAAERPYVNDPGMLAVLATLGAVCIMDHPKLEETPPRHLALLGDLRELYVNNIASLIREYDDFTLHQEIAEILYAKEPGEDGPHSGRVCTDVTTRSAFGDGYYLEIPLVAASRKCLARTDRDGDQQGEIQAHVADNQLYVPVSDFMTKYRSYAEDAFGRLLTAQEEALTPKQRSWLTANESAITERIDRFFRAGQTHRLWENWTRQKRDLLTIINAVKAADADTAQLDKSQTARELYDALDAYEPDQLWEQHACDAISTPRSLGNILSAMQNHASVTVEQAWQNRYTLTEYSDDAQPIHIDDLEDLFELPCLAAMDERLQDKKPVRKDLFNLVRMAWWLSQYRDASTAEFISDVKDLFSRWSWYDEEITEYQIRYELENEIDGEIPLPMNCSNDDMQRYCIGRDQCPYSIYGSLPFPDELYEQLDGHSKSRPN
;
A
#
# COMPACT_ATOMS: atom_id res chain seq x y z
N MET A 1 -13.43 34.00 -18.97
CA MET A 1 -13.51 32.56 -19.33
C MET A 1 -13.60 31.80 -18.03
N SER A 2 -14.66 31.01 -17.81
CA SER A 2 -14.73 30.14 -16.63
C SER A 2 -13.56 29.17 -16.68
N ARG A 3 -12.85 28.98 -15.57
CA ARG A 3 -11.78 27.98 -15.48
C ARG A 3 -12.45 26.60 -15.55
N THR A 4 -11.99 25.73 -16.46
CA THR A 4 -12.44 24.34 -16.53
C THR A 4 -11.94 23.62 -15.28
N THR A 5 -12.86 22.97 -14.56
CA THR A 5 -12.58 22.24 -13.32
C THR A 5 -13.35 20.92 -13.34
N PRO A 6 -12.95 19.90 -12.55
CA PRO A 6 -13.70 18.65 -12.42
C PRO A 6 -15.17 18.88 -12.05
N LEU A 7 -15.45 19.96 -11.31
CA LEU A 7 -16.81 20.32 -10.91
C LEU A 7 -17.73 20.66 -12.09
N ASN A 8 -17.20 21.31 -13.14
CA ASN A 8 -18.02 21.88 -14.23
C ASN A 8 -17.71 21.31 -15.62
N ASP A 9 -16.70 20.45 -15.73
CA ASP A 9 -16.23 19.89 -16.99
C ASP A 9 -16.08 18.36 -16.88
N GLU A 10 -16.74 17.64 -17.79
CA GLU A 10 -16.78 16.18 -17.77
C GLU A 10 -15.40 15.57 -18.04
N TYR A 11 -14.67 16.09 -19.03
CA TYR A 11 -13.32 15.61 -19.34
C TYR A 11 -12.40 15.73 -18.12
N MET A 12 -12.42 16.88 -17.45
CA MET A 12 -11.64 17.09 -16.23
C MET A 12 -12.04 16.14 -15.10
N ALA A 13 -13.33 15.83 -14.94
CA ALA A 13 -13.79 14.88 -13.94
C ALA A 13 -13.25 13.46 -14.23
N TYR A 14 -13.34 13.00 -15.48
CA TYR A 14 -12.79 11.72 -15.90
C TYR A 14 -11.27 11.68 -15.74
N ARG A 15 -10.56 12.72 -16.17
CA ARG A 15 -9.10 12.82 -16.07
C ARG A 15 -8.63 12.75 -14.62
N VAL A 16 -9.25 13.52 -13.72
CA VAL A 16 -8.86 13.55 -12.30
C VAL A 16 -9.19 12.23 -11.60
N ALA A 17 -10.33 11.62 -11.89
CA ALA A 17 -10.66 10.31 -11.35
C ALA A 17 -9.78 9.18 -11.90
N ALA A 18 -9.36 9.29 -13.17
CA ALA A 18 -8.53 8.28 -13.81
C ALA A 18 -7.08 8.33 -13.34
N LEU A 19 -6.55 9.53 -13.04
CA LEU A 19 -5.15 9.81 -12.75
C LEU A 19 -4.95 10.59 -11.43
N PRO A 20 -5.52 10.14 -10.30
CA PRO A 20 -5.57 10.97 -9.09
C PRO A 20 -4.19 11.23 -8.46
N ARG A 21 -3.16 10.43 -8.77
CA ARG A 21 -1.79 10.63 -8.26
C ARG A 21 -1.13 11.89 -8.82
N ASP A 22 -1.52 12.32 -10.01
CA ASP A 22 -0.93 13.48 -10.70
C ASP A 22 -1.69 14.78 -10.37
N GLU A 23 -2.69 14.70 -9.49
CA GLU A 23 -3.61 15.79 -9.20
C GLU A 23 -3.41 16.37 -7.79
N GLY A 24 -3.56 17.69 -7.71
CA GLY A 24 -3.55 18.43 -6.45
C GLY A 24 -4.84 18.23 -5.65
N GLU A 25 -4.77 18.53 -4.35
CA GLU A 25 -5.93 18.43 -3.44
C GLU A 25 -7.15 19.20 -3.94
N VAL A 26 -6.95 20.39 -4.52
CA VAL A 26 -8.06 21.21 -5.04
C VAL A 26 -8.86 20.47 -6.11
N GLN A 27 -8.19 19.78 -7.03
CA GLN A 27 -8.84 19.03 -8.09
C GLN A 27 -9.57 17.79 -7.54
N LEU A 28 -8.97 17.09 -6.59
CA LEU A 28 -9.58 15.94 -5.93
C LEU A 28 -10.83 16.35 -5.13
N THR A 29 -10.76 17.45 -4.39
CA THR A 29 -11.93 18.00 -3.69
C THR A 29 -13.03 18.40 -4.66
N GLN A 30 -12.69 19.02 -5.79
CA GLN A 30 -13.68 19.37 -6.84
C GLN A 30 -14.31 18.13 -7.50
N LEU A 31 -13.59 17.02 -7.59
CA LEU A 31 -14.14 15.74 -8.04
C LEU A 31 -15.16 15.20 -7.03
N PHE A 32 -14.86 15.27 -5.73
CA PHE A 32 -15.82 14.87 -4.69
C PHE A 32 -17.04 15.78 -4.65
N GLU A 33 -16.85 17.11 -4.75
CA GLU A 33 -17.94 18.08 -4.85
C GLU A 33 -18.88 17.74 -6.02
N ARG A 34 -18.34 17.40 -7.19
CA ARG A 34 -19.13 16.89 -8.32
C ARG A 34 -19.90 15.64 -7.94
N GLY A 35 -19.25 14.68 -7.28
CA GLY A 35 -19.91 13.45 -6.82
C GLY A 35 -21.08 13.75 -5.89
N TYR A 36 -20.90 14.62 -4.90
CA TYR A 36 -21.94 14.99 -3.94
C TYR A 36 -23.17 15.64 -4.59
N GLN A 37 -23.03 16.32 -5.74
CA GLN A 37 -24.15 16.91 -6.47
C GLN A 37 -25.23 15.89 -6.88
N HIS A 38 -24.90 14.59 -7.00
CA HIS A 38 -25.88 13.54 -7.29
C HIS A 38 -26.91 13.31 -6.18
N TRP A 39 -26.61 13.80 -4.97
CA TRP A 39 -27.50 13.75 -3.82
C TRP A 39 -27.89 15.17 -3.35
N MET A 40 -27.88 16.16 -4.24
CA MET A 40 -28.37 17.50 -3.94
C MET A 40 -29.70 17.75 -4.67
N VAL A 41 -30.74 18.14 -3.93
CA VAL A 41 -32.05 18.56 -4.45
C VAL A 41 -32.41 19.90 -3.82
N ASP A 42 -32.67 20.92 -4.63
CA ASP A 42 -33.00 22.27 -4.18
C ASP A 42 -32.03 22.82 -3.11
N ASP A 43 -30.72 22.72 -3.38
CA ASP A 43 -29.62 23.10 -2.47
C ASP A 43 -29.61 22.36 -1.11
N THR A 44 -30.36 21.25 -1.00
CA THR A 44 -30.45 20.41 0.19
C THR A 44 -29.84 19.03 -0.10
N GLN A 45 -28.98 18.56 0.80
CA GLN A 45 -28.38 17.24 0.69
C GLN A 45 -29.40 16.15 1.06
N GLU A 46 -29.67 15.22 0.13
CA GLU A 46 -30.47 14.00 0.33
C GLU A 46 -29.63 12.94 1.08
N THR A 47 -29.28 13.26 2.32
CA THR A 47 -28.34 12.51 3.16
C THR A 47 -28.75 11.03 3.36
N GLU A 48 -30.04 10.73 3.49
CA GLU A 48 -30.55 9.35 3.61
C GLU A 48 -30.31 8.52 2.34
N LYS A 49 -30.44 9.14 1.17
CA LYS A 49 -30.22 8.49 -0.12
C LYS A 49 -28.73 8.27 -0.37
N LEU A 50 -27.89 9.24 -0.02
CA LEU A 50 -26.43 9.08 -0.05
C LEU A 50 -26.01 7.87 0.79
N LEU A 51 -26.47 7.79 2.05
CA LEU A 51 -26.20 6.63 2.92
C LEU A 51 -26.65 5.32 2.30
N ALA A 52 -27.88 5.26 1.77
CA ALA A 52 -28.41 4.05 1.16
C ALA A 52 -27.62 3.60 -0.08
N ASP A 53 -27.12 4.55 -0.88
CA ASP A 53 -26.29 4.24 -2.04
C ASP A 53 -24.87 3.81 -1.64
N ILE A 54 -24.28 4.39 -0.58
CA ILE A 54 -23.02 3.93 0.02
C ILE A 54 -23.17 2.49 0.52
N ASP A 55 -24.18 2.23 1.34
CA ASP A 55 -24.48 0.90 1.89
C ASP A 55 -24.63 -0.14 0.77
N ARG A 56 -25.38 0.20 -0.28
CA ARG A 56 -25.59 -0.68 -1.45
C ARG A 56 -24.27 -0.93 -2.19
N PHE A 57 -23.55 0.12 -2.57
CA PHE A 57 -22.33 0.02 -3.36
C PHE A 57 -21.27 -0.82 -2.63
N THR A 58 -21.04 -0.52 -1.35
CA THR A 58 -20.04 -1.23 -0.53
C THR A 58 -20.43 -2.69 -0.30
N CYS A 59 -21.69 -2.97 0.04
CA CYS A 59 -22.13 -4.36 0.22
C CYS A 59 -22.07 -5.18 -1.07
N ASP A 60 -22.37 -4.55 -2.21
CA ASP A 60 -22.31 -5.21 -3.52
C ASP A 60 -20.87 -5.53 -3.94
N ALA A 61 -19.88 -4.75 -3.50
CA ALA A 61 -18.46 -5.01 -3.74
C ALA A 61 -18.01 -6.37 -3.20
N PHE A 62 -18.57 -6.81 -2.06
CA PHE A 62 -18.23 -8.09 -1.43
C PHE A 62 -18.66 -9.31 -2.26
N ALA A 63 -19.46 -9.10 -3.33
CA ALA A 63 -19.85 -10.14 -4.27
C ALA A 63 -18.90 -10.15 -5.50
N PRO A 64 -18.11 -11.22 -5.73
CA PRO A 64 -17.21 -11.33 -6.88
C PRO A 64 -17.94 -11.18 -8.24
N SER A 65 -19.21 -11.60 -8.31
CA SER A 65 -20.02 -11.44 -9.51
C SER A 65 -20.31 -9.98 -9.86
N THR A 66 -20.44 -9.10 -8.86
CA THR A 66 -20.66 -7.66 -9.09
C THR A 66 -19.38 -7.03 -9.62
N ARG A 67 -18.24 -7.29 -8.95
CA ARG A 67 -16.93 -6.82 -9.38
C ARG A 67 -16.62 -7.21 -10.82
N ARG A 68 -16.87 -8.47 -11.18
CA ARG A 68 -16.69 -8.96 -12.57
C ARG A 68 -17.59 -8.24 -13.57
N LYS A 69 -18.87 -8.03 -13.25
CA LYS A 69 -19.80 -7.30 -14.11
C LYS A 69 -19.39 -5.84 -14.30
N ALA A 70 -18.84 -5.21 -13.25
CA ALA A 70 -18.36 -3.84 -13.31
C ALA A 70 -17.21 -3.66 -14.31
N ALA A 71 -16.45 -4.72 -14.63
CA ALA A 71 -15.40 -4.69 -15.65
C ALA A 71 -15.94 -4.67 -17.09
N GLU A 72 -17.21 -5.09 -17.28
CA GLU A 72 -17.89 -5.12 -18.58
C GLU A 72 -18.80 -3.90 -18.80
N ARG A 73 -19.34 -3.34 -17.72
CA ARG A 73 -20.23 -2.18 -17.76
C ARG A 73 -20.11 -1.40 -16.45
N PRO A 74 -20.01 -0.07 -16.48
CA PRO A 74 -19.90 0.70 -15.25
C PRO A 74 -21.14 0.52 -14.37
N TYR A 75 -20.90 0.47 -13.05
CA TYR A 75 -21.95 0.32 -12.03
C TYR A 75 -22.60 1.69 -11.76
N VAL A 76 -21.80 2.76 -11.82
CA VAL A 76 -22.26 4.15 -11.82
C VAL A 76 -21.71 4.86 -13.05
N ASN A 77 -22.43 5.85 -13.58
CA ASN A 77 -22.08 6.50 -14.86
C ASN A 77 -21.28 7.80 -14.69
N ASP A 78 -20.92 8.18 -13.46
CA ASP A 78 -20.18 9.42 -13.19
C ASP A 78 -18.94 9.13 -12.33
N PRO A 79 -17.76 9.61 -12.74
CA PRO A 79 -16.51 9.36 -12.02
C PRO A 79 -16.45 10.02 -10.63
N GLY A 80 -17.12 11.16 -10.42
CA GLY A 80 -17.22 11.80 -9.12
C GLY A 80 -18.12 11.01 -8.17
N MET A 81 -19.26 10.53 -8.66
CA MET A 81 -20.14 9.63 -7.90
C MET A 81 -19.41 8.34 -7.49
N LEU A 82 -18.65 7.75 -8.41
CA LEU A 82 -17.83 6.57 -8.14
C LEU A 82 -16.80 6.83 -7.04
N ALA A 83 -16.09 7.95 -7.13
CA ALA A 83 -15.07 8.32 -6.15
C ALA A 83 -15.70 8.47 -4.75
N VAL A 84 -16.80 9.22 -4.62
CA VAL A 84 -17.51 9.41 -3.34
C VAL A 84 -17.99 8.09 -2.74
N LEU A 85 -18.65 7.22 -3.53
CA LEU A 85 -19.18 5.95 -3.02
C LEU A 85 -18.07 5.02 -2.55
N ALA A 86 -16.99 4.90 -3.32
CA ALA A 86 -15.89 4.01 -2.98
C ALA A 86 -15.08 4.52 -1.77
N THR A 87 -14.80 5.82 -1.68
CA THR A 87 -14.01 6.36 -0.57
C THR A 87 -14.81 6.44 0.73
N LEU A 88 -16.08 6.85 0.70
CA LEU A 88 -16.95 6.81 1.90
C LEU A 88 -17.21 5.38 2.36
N GLY A 89 -17.41 4.44 1.42
CA GLY A 89 -17.52 3.02 1.74
C GLY A 89 -16.26 2.46 2.41
N ALA A 90 -15.07 2.90 1.96
CA ALA A 90 -13.80 2.51 2.57
C ALA A 90 -13.68 3.07 4.00
N VAL A 91 -14.06 4.33 4.22
CA VAL A 91 -14.12 4.94 5.56
C VAL A 91 -15.03 4.12 6.48
N CYS A 92 -16.24 3.74 6.04
CA CYS A 92 -17.14 2.89 6.84
C CYS A 92 -16.53 1.53 7.21
N ILE A 93 -15.76 0.91 6.31
CA ILE A 93 -15.09 -0.37 6.59
C ILE A 93 -13.97 -0.17 7.60
N MET A 94 -13.12 0.85 7.38
CA MET A 94 -11.97 1.14 8.22
C MET A 94 -12.39 1.58 9.63
N ASP A 95 -13.49 2.32 9.76
CA ASP A 95 -13.96 2.80 11.07
C ASP A 95 -14.88 1.82 11.79
N HIS A 96 -15.13 0.65 11.22
CA HIS A 96 -15.98 -0.33 11.86
C HIS A 96 -15.32 -0.77 13.18
N PRO A 97 -16.00 -0.78 14.35
CA PRO A 97 -15.35 -1.02 15.65
C PRO A 97 -14.61 -2.35 15.81
N LYS A 98 -14.93 -3.36 14.98
CA LYS A 98 -14.23 -4.65 14.96
C LYS A 98 -13.05 -4.73 14.00
N LEU A 99 -12.84 -3.69 13.20
CA LEU A 99 -11.86 -3.61 12.12
C LEU A 99 -10.96 -2.37 12.23
N GLU A 100 -11.30 -1.37 13.05
CA GLU A 100 -10.56 -0.10 13.18
C GLU A 100 -9.07 -0.27 13.51
N GLU A 101 -8.72 -1.31 14.27
CA GLU A 101 -7.34 -1.64 14.62
C GLU A 101 -6.65 -2.56 13.58
N THR A 102 -7.32 -2.91 12.48
CA THR A 102 -6.75 -3.73 11.40
C THR A 102 -6.13 -2.81 10.35
N PRO A 103 -4.80 -2.88 10.08
CA PRO A 103 -4.21 -2.10 9.01
C PRO A 103 -4.94 -2.31 7.66
N PRO A 104 -5.23 -1.24 6.90
CA PRO A 104 -6.05 -1.31 5.69
C PRO A 104 -5.61 -2.37 4.67
N ARG A 105 -4.30 -2.60 4.56
CA ARG A 105 -3.71 -3.60 3.65
C ARG A 105 -4.13 -5.06 3.94
N HIS A 106 -4.60 -5.34 5.14
CA HIS A 106 -5.05 -6.68 5.52
C HIS A 106 -6.57 -6.81 5.52
N LEU A 107 -7.32 -5.76 5.20
CA LEU A 107 -8.79 -5.80 5.11
C LEU A 107 -9.22 -6.31 3.74
N ALA A 108 -9.66 -7.57 3.67
CA ALA A 108 -10.18 -8.18 2.44
C ALA A 108 -11.36 -7.38 1.86
N LEU A 109 -12.20 -6.83 2.74
CA LEU A 109 -13.34 -6.01 2.34
C LEU A 109 -12.92 -4.72 1.62
N LEU A 110 -11.77 -4.13 2.01
CA LEU A 110 -11.22 -2.97 1.34
C LEU A 110 -10.63 -3.35 -0.01
N GLY A 111 -9.97 -4.52 -0.10
CA GLY A 111 -9.55 -5.12 -1.37
C GLY A 111 -10.71 -5.32 -2.34
N ASP A 112 -11.81 -5.91 -1.87
CA ASP A 112 -13.05 -6.11 -2.63
C ASP A 112 -13.65 -4.77 -3.12
N LEU A 113 -13.72 -3.76 -2.25
CA LEU A 113 -14.24 -2.43 -2.61
C LEU A 113 -13.36 -1.73 -3.66
N ARG A 114 -12.04 -1.81 -3.48
CA ARG A 114 -11.06 -1.27 -4.42
C ARG A 114 -11.16 -1.95 -5.78
N GLU A 115 -11.30 -3.27 -5.83
CA GLU A 115 -11.49 -3.98 -7.10
C GLU A 115 -12.78 -3.53 -7.81
N LEU A 116 -13.88 -3.31 -7.06
CA LEU A 116 -15.11 -2.77 -7.65
C LEU A 116 -14.88 -1.38 -8.24
N TYR A 117 -14.18 -0.50 -7.52
CA TYR A 117 -13.80 0.84 -7.99
C TYR A 117 -12.98 0.77 -9.28
N VAL A 118 -11.90 -0.02 -9.28
CA VAL A 118 -10.96 -0.17 -10.40
C VAL A 118 -11.66 -0.69 -11.65
N ASN A 119 -12.49 -1.71 -11.49
CA ASN A 119 -13.28 -2.23 -12.60
C ASN A 119 -14.28 -1.21 -13.13
N ASN A 120 -14.89 -0.40 -12.25
CA ASN A 120 -15.80 0.68 -12.67
C ASN A 120 -15.10 1.79 -13.44
N ILE A 121 -14.00 2.34 -12.90
CA ILE A 121 -13.30 3.46 -13.54
C ILE A 121 -12.70 3.01 -14.88
N ALA A 122 -12.19 1.79 -14.97
CA ALA A 122 -11.75 1.18 -16.22
C ALA A 122 -12.89 1.07 -17.25
N SER A 123 -14.09 0.67 -16.82
CA SER A 123 -15.27 0.63 -17.71
C SER A 123 -15.74 2.02 -18.12
N LEU A 124 -15.74 2.99 -17.20
CA LEU A 124 -16.06 4.39 -17.50
C LEU A 124 -15.10 4.95 -18.56
N ILE A 125 -13.80 4.75 -18.40
CA ILE A 125 -12.79 5.19 -19.37
C ILE A 125 -13.01 4.53 -20.73
N ARG A 126 -13.28 3.22 -20.76
CA ARG A 126 -13.55 2.49 -22.00
C ARG A 126 -14.80 2.98 -22.73
N GLU A 127 -15.84 3.37 -22.00
CA GLU A 127 -17.08 3.93 -22.56
C GLU A 127 -16.97 5.44 -22.85
N TYR A 128 -15.87 6.08 -22.47
CA TYR A 128 -15.64 7.49 -22.74
C TYR A 128 -15.19 7.70 -24.19
N ASP A 129 -16.00 8.43 -24.95
CA ASP A 129 -15.85 8.57 -26.42
C ASP A 129 -14.59 9.36 -26.85
N ASP A 130 -13.90 10.04 -25.93
CA ASP A 130 -12.70 10.83 -26.24
C ASP A 130 -11.40 10.08 -25.94
N PHE A 131 -10.73 9.64 -27.00
CA PHE A 131 -9.43 8.97 -26.92
C PHE A 131 -8.29 9.87 -26.42
N THR A 132 -8.49 11.19 -26.28
CA THR A 132 -7.51 12.09 -25.64
C THR A 132 -7.21 11.62 -24.22
N LEU A 133 -8.23 11.15 -23.48
CA LEU A 133 -8.03 10.60 -22.13
C LEU A 133 -7.17 9.34 -22.15
N HIS A 134 -7.39 8.45 -23.12
CA HIS A 134 -6.58 7.24 -23.29
C HIS A 134 -5.12 7.58 -23.61
N GLN A 135 -4.91 8.59 -24.46
CA GLN A 135 -3.58 9.09 -24.77
C GLN A 135 -2.88 9.62 -23.52
N GLU A 136 -3.54 10.47 -22.73
CA GLU A 136 -2.96 11.01 -21.48
C GLU A 136 -2.63 9.92 -20.47
N ILE A 137 -3.51 8.94 -20.28
CA ILE A 137 -3.20 7.79 -19.42
C ILE A 137 -2.00 7.01 -20.00
N ALA A 138 -1.94 6.81 -21.31
CA ALA A 138 -0.83 6.13 -21.96
C ALA A 138 0.51 6.88 -21.83
N GLU A 139 0.49 8.22 -21.79
CA GLU A 139 1.68 9.03 -21.48
C GLU A 139 2.29 8.62 -20.12
N ILE A 140 1.46 8.28 -19.13
CA ILE A 140 1.95 7.86 -17.80
C ILE A 140 2.37 6.39 -17.81
N LEU A 141 1.54 5.52 -18.38
CA LEU A 141 1.77 4.07 -18.32
C LEU A 141 2.96 3.61 -19.18
N TYR A 142 3.20 4.28 -20.31
CA TYR A 142 4.20 3.85 -21.30
C TYR A 142 5.41 4.77 -21.42
N ALA A 143 5.42 5.92 -20.74
CA ALA A 143 6.56 6.83 -20.76
C ALA A 143 7.89 6.11 -20.48
N LYS A 144 8.91 6.51 -21.25
CA LYS A 144 10.30 6.21 -20.91
C LYS A 144 10.65 6.90 -19.61
N GLU A 145 11.52 6.26 -18.86
CA GLU A 145 12.21 6.95 -17.79
C GLU A 145 13.02 8.12 -18.39
N PRO A 146 13.07 9.28 -17.71
CA PRO A 146 13.86 10.42 -18.17
C PRO A 146 15.33 10.04 -18.34
N GLY A 147 15.87 10.28 -19.54
CA GLY A 147 17.29 10.10 -19.83
C GLY A 147 18.15 11.23 -19.26
N GLU A 148 19.45 11.25 -19.59
CA GLU A 148 20.39 12.30 -19.18
C GLU A 148 19.94 13.70 -19.64
N ASP A 149 19.33 13.78 -20.82
CA ASP A 149 18.79 15.02 -21.40
C ASP A 149 17.39 15.39 -20.87
N GLY A 150 16.86 14.63 -19.88
CA GLY A 150 15.53 14.82 -19.31
C GLY A 150 14.45 13.92 -19.92
N PRO A 151 13.16 14.21 -19.67
CA PRO A 151 12.05 13.43 -20.19
C PRO A 151 12.02 13.49 -21.72
N HIS A 152 11.51 12.42 -22.35
CA HIS A 152 11.37 12.37 -23.80
C HIS A 152 10.58 13.58 -24.31
N SER A 153 11.15 14.29 -25.29
CA SER A 153 10.50 15.43 -25.91
C SER A 153 9.48 14.96 -26.95
N GLY A 154 8.20 15.13 -26.64
CA GLY A 154 7.09 14.74 -27.52
C GLY A 154 6.05 13.91 -26.79
N ARG A 155 5.02 13.49 -27.53
CA ARG A 155 3.98 12.58 -27.01
C ARG A 155 4.44 11.13 -27.10
N VAL A 156 4.21 10.38 -26.04
CA VAL A 156 4.33 8.92 -25.98
C VAL A 156 3.24 8.27 -26.80
N CYS A 157 2.00 8.75 -26.73
CA CYS A 157 0.88 8.22 -27.49
C CYS A 157 0.37 9.28 -28.46
N THR A 158 0.46 9.01 -29.76
CA THR A 158 0.02 9.93 -30.80
C THR A 158 -1.41 9.69 -31.26
N ASP A 159 -1.90 8.44 -31.17
CA ASP A 159 -3.27 8.11 -31.56
C ASP A 159 -3.78 6.81 -30.91
N VAL A 160 -5.10 6.56 -30.98
CA VAL A 160 -5.74 5.28 -30.70
C VAL A 160 -6.51 4.85 -31.94
N THR A 161 -6.08 3.77 -32.59
CA THR A 161 -6.54 3.45 -33.95
C THR A 161 -6.77 1.95 -34.16
N THR A 162 -7.39 1.60 -35.28
CA THR A 162 -7.54 0.21 -35.73
C THR A 162 -6.60 -0.05 -36.91
N ARG A 163 -6.05 -1.26 -36.97
CA ARG A 163 -5.17 -1.68 -38.07
C ARG A 163 -5.55 -3.08 -38.51
N SER A 164 -6.25 -3.19 -39.63
CA SER A 164 -6.74 -4.48 -40.15
C SER A 164 -5.65 -5.52 -40.38
N ALA A 165 -4.40 -5.09 -40.61
CA ALA A 165 -3.25 -5.97 -40.73
C ALA A 165 -2.86 -6.69 -39.42
N PHE A 166 -3.32 -6.20 -38.26
CA PHE A 166 -3.02 -6.74 -36.94
C PHE A 166 -4.20 -7.50 -36.32
N GLY A 167 -5.34 -7.50 -37.00
CA GLY A 167 -6.58 -8.15 -36.57
C GLY A 167 -7.67 -7.16 -36.18
N ASP A 168 -8.71 -7.67 -35.55
CA ASP A 168 -9.84 -6.89 -35.05
C ASP A 168 -9.49 -6.36 -33.65
N GLY A 169 -9.26 -5.07 -33.53
CA GLY A 169 -8.94 -4.44 -32.24
C GLY A 169 -8.44 -3.01 -32.36
N TYR A 170 -8.45 -2.31 -31.23
CA TYR A 170 -7.84 -0.99 -31.09
C TYR A 170 -6.41 -1.11 -30.56
N TYR A 171 -5.55 -0.23 -31.04
CA TYR A 171 -4.14 -0.14 -30.70
C TYR A 171 -3.79 1.30 -30.37
N LEU A 172 -2.99 1.48 -29.32
CA LEU A 172 -2.28 2.73 -29.07
C LEU A 172 -1.15 2.87 -30.10
N GLU A 173 -1.08 4.02 -30.75
CA GLU A 173 0.01 4.38 -31.65
C GLU A 173 1.09 5.13 -30.87
N ILE A 174 2.26 4.49 -30.73
CA ILE A 174 3.41 5.01 -29.98
C ILE A 174 4.61 5.17 -30.92
N PRO A 175 5.15 6.38 -31.12
CA PRO A 175 6.35 6.58 -31.93
C PRO A 175 7.49 5.70 -31.45
N LEU A 176 8.22 5.04 -32.36
CA LEU A 176 9.36 4.19 -31.94
C LEU A 176 10.41 5.00 -31.15
N VAL A 177 10.53 6.29 -31.45
CA VAL A 177 11.39 7.22 -30.70
C VAL A 177 10.91 7.44 -29.26
N ALA A 178 9.62 7.28 -28.99
CA ALA A 178 8.96 7.39 -27.68
C ALA A 178 8.71 6.02 -27.01
N ALA A 179 8.79 4.91 -27.75
CA ALA A 179 8.54 3.56 -27.24
C ALA A 179 9.56 3.10 -26.19
N SER A 180 9.06 2.64 -25.05
CA SER A 180 9.84 2.09 -23.93
C SER A 180 9.69 0.57 -23.84
N ARG A 181 10.46 -0.08 -22.96
CA ARG A 181 10.25 -1.51 -22.66
C ARG A 181 8.85 -1.79 -22.10
N LYS A 182 8.21 -0.79 -21.47
CA LYS A 182 6.84 -0.89 -20.97
C LYS A 182 5.83 -1.10 -22.10
N CYS A 183 6.16 -0.79 -23.35
CA CYS A 183 5.29 -1.01 -24.51
C CYS A 183 5.26 -2.47 -25.00
N LEU A 184 6.06 -3.37 -24.43
CA LEU A 184 6.08 -4.79 -24.79
C LEU A 184 4.87 -5.52 -24.21
N ALA A 185 3.73 -5.38 -24.87
CA ALA A 185 2.53 -6.18 -24.60
C ALA A 185 2.80 -7.65 -24.93
N ARG A 186 2.50 -8.55 -23.99
CA ARG A 186 2.68 -10.00 -24.15
C ARG A 186 1.39 -10.73 -23.79
N THR A 187 1.17 -11.90 -24.40
CA THR A 187 0.10 -12.81 -23.95
C THR A 187 0.34 -13.23 -22.52
N ASP A 188 -0.66 -13.15 -21.66
CA ASP A 188 -0.63 -13.74 -20.33
C ASP A 188 -0.39 -15.25 -20.43
N ARG A 189 0.83 -15.68 -20.11
CA ARG A 189 1.13 -17.02 -19.62
C ARG A 189 1.73 -16.83 -18.25
N ASP A 190 0.96 -17.17 -17.23
CA ASP A 190 1.30 -17.26 -15.82
C ASP A 190 2.75 -16.83 -15.49
N GLY A 191 2.93 -15.54 -15.19
CA GLY A 191 4.10 -15.03 -14.46
C GLY A 191 5.46 -14.98 -15.18
N ASP A 192 5.59 -15.43 -16.43
CA ASP A 192 6.88 -15.46 -17.13
C ASP A 192 6.95 -14.44 -18.29
N GLN A 193 8.10 -13.77 -18.43
CA GLN A 193 8.44 -12.89 -19.58
C GLN A 193 8.51 -13.62 -20.94
N GLN A 194 7.97 -14.84 -21.04
CA GLN A 194 8.04 -15.75 -22.17
C GLN A 194 6.79 -15.73 -23.07
N GLY A 195 5.77 -14.93 -22.74
CA GLY A 195 4.58 -14.75 -23.58
C GLY A 195 4.90 -14.17 -24.98
N GLU A 196 4.08 -14.52 -25.98
CA GLU A 196 4.21 -13.99 -27.34
C GLU A 196 3.96 -12.48 -27.35
N ILE A 197 4.81 -11.73 -28.03
CA ILE A 197 4.68 -10.26 -28.13
C ILE A 197 3.48 -9.94 -29.02
N GLN A 198 2.55 -9.16 -28.48
CA GLN A 198 1.34 -8.71 -29.18
C GLN A 198 1.44 -7.30 -29.74
N ALA A 199 2.53 -6.58 -29.43
CA ALA A 199 2.78 -5.27 -30.03
C ALA A 199 3.33 -5.42 -31.46
N HIS A 200 2.86 -4.57 -32.38
CA HIS A 200 3.25 -4.60 -33.79
C HIS A 200 4.04 -3.35 -34.18
N VAL A 201 5.02 -3.50 -35.06
CA VAL A 201 5.79 -2.36 -35.59
C VAL A 201 5.39 -2.09 -37.04
N ALA A 202 4.99 -0.87 -37.36
CA ALA A 202 4.74 -0.40 -38.72
C ALA A 202 4.86 1.13 -38.79
N ASP A 203 5.20 1.68 -39.96
CA ASP A 203 5.17 3.13 -40.23
C ASP A 203 5.95 4.00 -39.21
N ASN A 204 7.07 3.49 -38.67
CA ASN A 204 7.85 4.10 -37.58
C ASN A 204 7.11 4.24 -36.24
N GLN A 205 6.04 3.49 -36.06
CA GLN A 205 5.21 3.41 -34.88
C GLN A 205 5.24 1.99 -34.29
N LEU A 206 5.02 1.92 -32.99
CA LEU A 206 4.71 0.72 -32.24
C LEU A 206 3.22 0.76 -31.89
N TYR A 207 2.51 -0.30 -32.26
CA TYR A 207 1.08 -0.48 -32.04
C TYR A 207 0.88 -1.42 -30.86
N VAL A 208 0.48 -0.86 -29.71
CA VAL A 208 0.25 -1.62 -28.47
C VAL A 208 -1.24 -1.91 -28.32
N PRO A 209 -1.66 -3.17 -28.14
CA PRO A 209 -3.08 -3.51 -27.98
C PRO A 209 -3.72 -2.76 -26.80
N VAL A 210 -4.93 -2.25 -26.99
CA VAL A 210 -5.69 -1.60 -25.89
C VAL A 210 -5.97 -2.57 -24.73
N SER A 211 -5.97 -3.88 -24.95
CA SER A 211 -6.06 -4.87 -23.86
C SER A 211 -4.89 -4.78 -22.87
N ASP A 212 -3.66 -4.59 -23.35
CA ASP A 212 -2.48 -4.38 -22.49
C ASP A 212 -2.58 -3.05 -21.73
N PHE A 213 -3.05 -2.00 -22.41
CA PHE A 213 -3.32 -0.70 -21.78
C PHE A 213 -4.32 -0.84 -20.63
N MET A 214 -5.45 -1.52 -20.86
CA MET A 214 -6.47 -1.70 -19.82
C MET A 214 -5.98 -2.57 -18.66
N THR A 215 -5.11 -3.56 -18.90
CA THR A 215 -4.49 -4.35 -17.83
C THR A 215 -3.57 -3.47 -16.98
N LYS A 216 -2.65 -2.73 -17.61
CA LYS A 216 -1.73 -1.81 -16.90
C LYS A 216 -2.47 -0.70 -16.18
N TYR A 217 -3.53 -0.18 -16.79
CA TYR A 217 -4.36 0.85 -16.17
C TYR A 217 -5.04 0.33 -14.89
N ARG A 218 -5.55 -0.90 -14.88
CA ARG A 218 -6.15 -1.46 -13.65
C ARG A 218 -5.13 -1.55 -12.51
N SER A 219 -3.91 -2.02 -12.78
CA SER A 219 -2.84 -2.04 -11.77
C SER A 219 -2.50 -0.63 -11.28
N TYR A 220 -2.39 0.34 -12.19
CA TYR A 220 -2.20 1.75 -11.79
C TYR A 220 -3.36 2.25 -10.91
N ALA A 221 -4.62 1.97 -11.28
CA ALA A 221 -5.80 2.44 -10.57
C ALA A 221 -5.94 1.80 -9.18
N GLU A 222 -5.53 0.54 -9.01
CA GLU A 222 -5.47 -0.13 -7.70
C GLU A 222 -4.53 0.62 -6.74
N ASP A 223 -3.36 1.03 -7.21
CA ASP A 223 -2.41 1.81 -6.42
C ASP A 223 -2.90 3.25 -6.21
N ALA A 224 -3.44 3.86 -7.26
CA ALA A 224 -3.88 5.25 -7.26
C ALA A 224 -5.13 5.49 -6.38
N PHE A 225 -5.94 4.47 -6.11
CA PHE A 225 -7.10 4.55 -5.23
C PHE A 225 -6.75 5.10 -3.84
N GLY A 226 -5.57 4.76 -3.30
CA GLY A 226 -5.11 5.28 -2.01
C GLY A 226 -5.09 6.81 -1.95
N ARG A 227 -4.71 7.48 -3.04
CA ARG A 227 -4.67 8.94 -3.11
C ARG A 227 -6.07 9.57 -3.00
N LEU A 228 -7.07 8.96 -3.62
CA LEU A 228 -8.47 9.40 -3.50
C LEU A 228 -8.97 9.19 -2.06
N LEU A 229 -8.67 8.04 -1.47
CA LEU A 229 -9.08 7.75 -0.10
C LEU A 229 -8.50 8.77 0.89
N THR A 230 -7.19 9.04 0.82
CA THR A 230 -6.55 10.05 1.67
C THR A 230 -7.19 11.43 1.50
N ALA A 231 -7.40 11.88 0.26
CA ALA A 231 -8.03 13.18 0.01
C ALA A 231 -9.46 13.26 0.56
N GLN A 232 -10.20 12.15 0.51
CA GLN A 232 -11.53 12.06 1.13
C GLN A 232 -11.45 12.14 2.65
N GLU A 233 -10.54 11.40 3.29
CA GLU A 233 -10.37 11.42 4.75
C GLU A 233 -9.98 12.80 5.26
N GLU A 234 -9.10 13.51 4.54
CA GLU A 234 -8.71 14.89 4.85
C GLU A 234 -9.86 15.88 4.66
N ALA A 235 -10.76 15.64 3.70
CA ALA A 235 -11.93 16.48 3.45
C ALA A 235 -13.05 16.28 4.48
N LEU A 236 -13.13 15.10 5.12
CA LEU A 236 -14.16 14.80 6.11
C LEU A 236 -13.79 15.35 7.48
N THR A 237 -14.70 16.09 8.09
CA THR A 237 -14.57 16.45 9.52
C THR A 237 -14.78 15.22 10.41
N PRO A 238 -14.21 15.17 11.62
CA PRO A 238 -14.45 14.08 12.58
C PRO A 238 -15.95 13.85 12.85
N LYS A 239 -16.74 14.92 12.89
CA LYS A 239 -18.21 14.83 13.06
C LYS A 239 -18.90 14.16 11.88
N GLN A 240 -18.47 14.42 10.64
CA GLN A 240 -19.03 13.77 9.46
C GLN A 240 -18.64 12.30 9.42
N ARG A 241 -17.39 11.97 9.78
CA ARG A 241 -16.90 10.59 9.89
C ARG A 241 -17.71 9.80 10.93
N SER A 242 -17.82 10.31 12.16
CA SER A 242 -18.63 9.69 13.21
C SER A 242 -20.13 9.63 12.88
N TRP A 243 -20.66 10.61 12.15
CA TRP A 243 -22.06 10.56 11.72
C TRP A 243 -22.25 9.48 10.65
N LEU A 244 -21.33 9.38 9.68
CA LEU A 244 -21.39 8.37 8.63
C LEU A 244 -21.39 6.96 9.22
N THR A 245 -20.50 6.69 10.18
CA THR A 245 -20.30 5.38 10.84
C THR A 245 -21.28 5.07 11.97
N ALA A 246 -22.19 6.00 12.28
CA ALA A 246 -23.29 5.77 13.20
C ALA A 246 -24.65 5.58 12.49
N ASN A 247 -24.71 5.82 11.18
CA ASN A 247 -25.97 5.87 10.41
C ASN A 247 -25.96 4.97 9.16
N GLU A 248 -24.80 4.53 8.69
CA GLU A 248 -24.70 3.33 7.86
C GLU A 248 -25.22 2.11 8.63
N SER A 249 -25.81 1.15 7.93
CA SER A 249 -26.41 -0.01 8.63
C SER A 249 -26.13 -1.31 7.92
N ALA A 250 -26.19 -1.32 6.59
CA ALA A 250 -26.00 -2.55 5.82
C ALA A 250 -24.54 -3.02 5.87
N ILE A 251 -23.57 -2.10 5.82
CA ILE A 251 -22.14 -2.41 5.91
C ILE A 251 -21.84 -3.09 7.25
N THR A 252 -22.19 -2.43 8.36
CA THR A 252 -22.00 -2.95 9.72
C THR A 252 -22.72 -4.27 9.94
N GLU A 253 -23.99 -4.40 9.52
CA GLU A 253 -24.72 -5.67 9.63
C GLU A 253 -24.03 -6.81 8.85
N ARG A 254 -23.47 -6.50 7.68
CA ARG A 254 -22.79 -7.47 6.84
C ARG A 254 -21.47 -7.92 7.45
N ILE A 255 -20.65 -6.99 7.94
CA ILE A 255 -19.40 -7.28 8.65
C ILE A 255 -19.69 -8.16 9.87
N ASP A 256 -20.67 -7.76 10.69
CA ASP A 256 -21.10 -8.52 11.85
C ASP A 256 -21.62 -9.92 11.52
N ARG A 257 -22.26 -10.09 10.35
CA ARG A 257 -22.68 -11.40 9.86
C ARG A 257 -21.48 -12.28 9.51
N PHE A 258 -20.42 -11.73 8.90
CA PHE A 258 -19.19 -12.48 8.64
C PHE A 258 -18.52 -12.93 9.93
N PHE A 259 -18.44 -12.06 10.95
CA PHE A 259 -17.96 -12.43 12.28
C PHE A 259 -18.81 -13.56 12.90
N ARG A 260 -20.14 -13.41 12.93
CA ARG A 260 -21.06 -14.43 13.49
C ARG A 260 -21.00 -15.77 12.75
N ALA A 261 -20.75 -15.74 11.44
CA ALA A 261 -20.61 -16.93 10.62
C ALA A 261 -19.19 -17.54 10.64
N GLY A 262 -18.23 -16.92 11.33
CA GLY A 262 -16.83 -17.36 11.34
C GLY A 262 -16.12 -17.26 9.99
N GLN A 263 -16.60 -16.39 9.09
CA GLN A 263 -16.06 -16.23 7.73
C GLN A 263 -14.87 -15.27 7.73
N THR A 264 -13.81 -15.59 8.47
CA THR A 264 -12.63 -14.70 8.66
C THR A 264 -11.92 -14.36 7.34
N HIS A 265 -11.89 -15.28 6.37
CA HIS A 265 -11.35 -15.03 5.02
C HIS A 265 -12.11 -13.95 4.23
N ARG A 266 -13.32 -13.56 4.66
CA ARG A 266 -14.07 -12.43 4.07
C ARG A 266 -13.71 -11.10 4.71
N LEU A 267 -13.14 -11.13 5.90
CA LEU A 267 -12.78 -9.93 6.67
C LEU A 267 -11.32 -9.56 6.42
N TRP A 268 -10.44 -10.56 6.37
CA TRP A 268 -9.00 -10.34 6.27
C TRP A 268 -8.32 -11.11 5.14
N GLU A 269 -7.36 -10.45 4.49
CA GLU A 269 -6.45 -11.00 3.48
C GLU A 269 -5.05 -11.16 4.08
N ASN A 270 -4.40 -12.30 3.79
CA ASN A 270 -3.06 -12.66 4.28
C ASN A 270 -2.85 -12.60 5.81
N TRP A 271 -3.91 -12.37 6.58
CA TRP A 271 -3.93 -12.33 8.04
C TRP A 271 -4.82 -13.47 8.57
N THR A 272 -4.29 -14.68 8.54
CA THR A 272 -5.02 -15.85 9.04
C THR A 272 -5.18 -15.75 10.56
N ARG A 273 -6.19 -16.44 11.10
CA ARG A 273 -6.31 -16.62 12.56
C ARG A 273 -5.01 -17.16 13.16
N GLN A 274 -4.31 -18.07 12.47
CA GLN A 274 -3.05 -18.60 12.97
C GLN A 274 -1.92 -17.56 12.97
N LYS A 275 -1.85 -16.67 11.96
CA LYS A 275 -0.89 -15.55 11.93
C LYS A 275 -1.16 -14.54 13.06
N ARG A 276 -2.42 -14.20 13.29
CA ARG A 276 -2.84 -13.34 14.41
C ARG A 276 -2.52 -13.96 15.76
N ASP A 277 -2.91 -15.22 15.96
CA ASP A 277 -2.65 -15.95 17.19
C ASP A 277 -1.12 -16.09 17.40
N LEU A 278 -0.32 -16.27 16.34
CA LEU A 278 1.14 -16.28 16.40
C LEU A 278 1.73 -14.90 16.78
N LEU A 279 1.25 -13.82 16.16
CA LEU A 279 1.66 -12.47 16.50
C LEU A 279 1.39 -12.16 17.98
N THR A 280 0.20 -12.51 18.49
CA THR A 280 -0.13 -12.34 19.91
C THR A 280 0.78 -13.18 20.82
N ILE A 281 1.11 -14.42 20.44
CA ILE A 281 2.06 -15.25 21.20
C ILE A 281 3.45 -14.60 21.22
N ILE A 282 3.93 -14.07 20.09
CA ILE A 282 5.23 -13.39 20.00
C ILE A 282 5.23 -12.12 20.85
N ASN A 283 4.18 -11.31 20.79
CA ASN A 283 4.03 -10.09 21.59
C ASN A 283 4.00 -10.41 23.10
N ALA A 284 3.31 -11.48 23.49
CA ALA A 284 3.30 -11.94 24.87
C ALA A 284 4.69 -12.38 25.36
N VAL A 285 5.44 -13.09 24.52
CA VAL A 285 6.81 -13.53 24.84
C VAL A 285 7.78 -12.36 24.93
N LYS A 286 7.59 -11.36 24.06
CA LYS A 286 8.36 -10.12 24.05
C LYS A 286 8.11 -9.28 25.31
N ALA A 287 6.88 -9.24 25.79
CA ALA A 287 6.48 -8.54 27.01
C ALA A 287 6.79 -9.32 28.31
N ALA A 288 7.16 -10.60 28.22
CA ALA A 288 7.39 -11.44 29.38
C ALA A 288 8.75 -11.19 30.04
N ASP A 289 8.82 -11.47 31.34
CA ASP A 289 10.09 -11.51 32.05
C ASP A 289 11.05 -12.54 31.43
N ALA A 290 12.34 -12.20 31.45
CA ALA A 290 13.43 -13.03 30.93
C ALA A 290 13.47 -14.49 31.45
N ASP A 291 12.96 -14.68 32.67
CA ASP A 291 12.89 -15.98 33.35
C ASP A 291 11.64 -16.78 32.97
N THR A 292 10.63 -16.15 32.36
CA THR A 292 9.37 -16.75 31.92
C THR A 292 9.46 -17.17 30.46
N ALA A 293 9.72 -16.20 29.57
CA ALA A 293 9.90 -16.48 28.16
C ALA A 293 10.77 -15.43 27.47
N GLN A 294 11.45 -15.83 26.39
CA GLN A 294 12.26 -14.93 25.57
C GLN A 294 12.26 -15.34 24.09
N LEU A 295 12.36 -14.37 23.20
CA LEU A 295 12.63 -14.65 21.79
C LEU A 295 14.01 -15.34 21.63
N ASP A 296 14.17 -16.06 20.53
CA ASP A 296 15.38 -16.80 20.13
C ASP A 296 15.83 -17.91 21.09
N LYS A 297 15.06 -18.20 22.15
CA LYS A 297 15.29 -19.32 23.07
C LYS A 297 14.32 -20.46 22.80
N SER A 298 14.87 -21.67 22.73
CA SER A 298 14.08 -22.91 22.67
C SER A 298 13.31 -23.09 23.97
N GLN A 299 11.99 -23.15 23.89
CA GLN A 299 11.06 -23.16 25.03
C GLN A 299 9.92 -24.16 24.83
N THR A 300 9.29 -24.58 25.91
CA THR A 300 8.11 -25.43 25.88
C THR A 300 6.84 -24.61 25.66
N ALA A 301 5.80 -25.23 25.12
CA ALA A 301 4.49 -24.56 25.00
C ALA A 301 3.89 -24.15 26.35
N ARG A 302 4.41 -24.65 27.48
CA ARG A 302 4.00 -24.23 28.82
C ARG A 302 4.64 -22.90 29.20
N GLU A 303 5.95 -22.77 29.03
CA GLU A 303 6.68 -21.52 29.28
C GLU A 303 6.11 -20.37 28.42
N LEU A 304 5.85 -20.64 27.13
CA LEU A 304 5.22 -19.67 26.23
C LEU A 304 3.76 -19.35 26.59
N TYR A 305 3.04 -20.32 27.17
CA TYR A 305 1.67 -20.08 27.65
C TYR A 305 1.66 -19.26 28.93
N ASP A 306 2.60 -19.50 29.84
CA ASP A 306 2.72 -18.72 31.07
C ASP A 306 3.03 -17.24 30.75
N ALA A 307 3.79 -16.96 29.68
CA ALA A 307 3.94 -15.62 29.12
C ALA A 307 2.63 -15.04 28.56
N LEU A 308 1.87 -15.82 27.79
CA LEU A 308 0.57 -15.42 27.24
C LEU A 308 -0.50 -15.18 28.31
N ASP A 309 -0.52 -15.98 29.37
CA ASP A 309 -1.49 -15.90 30.48
C ASP A 309 -1.24 -14.66 31.36
N ALA A 310 0.01 -14.21 31.44
CA ALA A 310 0.41 -12.99 32.14
C ALA A 310 0.36 -11.73 31.25
N TYR A 311 0.15 -11.89 29.95
CA TYR A 311 0.14 -10.79 29.00
C TYR A 311 -1.16 -9.99 29.09
N GLU A 312 -1.05 -8.67 29.29
CA GLU A 312 -2.16 -7.72 29.29
C GLU A 312 -2.16 -6.93 27.97
N PRO A 313 -2.87 -7.40 26.92
CA PRO A 313 -2.90 -6.71 25.64
C PRO A 313 -3.71 -5.41 25.68
N ASP A 314 -3.13 -4.36 25.11
CA ASP A 314 -3.79 -3.07 24.87
C ASP A 314 -4.88 -3.17 23.79
N GLN A 315 -4.76 -4.15 22.88
CA GLN A 315 -5.59 -4.29 21.69
C GLN A 315 -6.72 -5.30 21.87
N LEU A 316 -7.96 -4.93 21.51
CA LEU A 316 -9.17 -5.78 21.64
C LEU A 316 -9.08 -7.12 20.88
N TRP A 317 -8.41 -7.13 19.72
CA TRP A 317 -8.25 -8.36 18.94
C TRP A 317 -7.20 -9.30 19.54
N GLU A 318 -6.19 -8.77 20.23
CA GLU A 318 -5.20 -9.56 21.00
C GLU A 318 -5.84 -10.12 22.26
N GLN A 319 -6.69 -9.35 22.96
CA GLN A 319 -7.50 -9.87 24.08
C GLN A 319 -8.31 -11.09 23.65
N HIS A 320 -8.99 -11.00 22.50
CA HIS A 320 -9.72 -12.14 21.93
C HIS A 320 -8.82 -13.32 21.53
N ALA A 321 -7.57 -13.07 21.13
CA ALA A 321 -6.62 -14.13 20.82
C ALA A 321 -6.11 -14.82 22.10
N CYS A 322 -5.76 -14.04 23.14
CA CYS A 322 -5.42 -14.56 24.47
C CYS A 322 -6.54 -15.43 25.04
N ASP A 323 -7.79 -14.92 25.04
CA ASP A 323 -8.96 -15.66 25.52
C ASP A 323 -9.20 -16.98 24.76
N ALA A 324 -8.89 -17.00 23.47
CA ALA A 324 -9.10 -18.16 22.61
C ALA A 324 -8.02 -19.24 22.81
N ILE A 325 -6.82 -18.86 23.25
CA ILE A 325 -5.71 -19.79 23.52
C ILE A 325 -5.81 -20.18 25.00
N SER A 326 -6.65 -21.16 25.30
CA SER A 326 -7.03 -21.45 26.69
C SER A 326 -6.12 -22.44 27.44
N THR A 327 -5.10 -23.00 26.77
CA THR A 327 -4.20 -24.01 27.38
C THR A 327 -2.83 -24.04 26.68
N PRO A 328 -1.76 -24.51 27.38
CA PRO A 328 -0.47 -24.81 26.76
C PRO A 328 -0.56 -25.74 25.55
N ARG A 329 -1.50 -26.69 25.58
CA ARG A 329 -1.73 -27.62 24.47
C ARG A 329 -2.31 -26.91 23.24
N SER A 330 -3.22 -25.96 23.44
CA SER A 330 -3.77 -25.15 22.35
C SER A 330 -2.69 -24.30 21.69
N LEU A 331 -1.86 -23.63 22.50
CA LEU A 331 -0.71 -22.87 22.03
C LEU A 331 0.26 -23.74 21.22
N GLY A 332 0.64 -24.90 21.76
CA GLY A 332 1.53 -25.84 21.05
C GLY A 332 0.95 -26.34 19.71
N ASN A 333 -0.36 -26.53 19.61
CA ASN A 333 -1.01 -26.89 18.35
C ASN A 333 -0.93 -25.76 17.32
N ILE A 334 -1.11 -24.50 17.74
CA ILE A 334 -0.98 -23.32 16.88
C ILE A 334 0.45 -23.24 16.34
N LEU A 335 1.45 -23.31 17.21
CA LEU A 335 2.86 -23.25 16.81
C LEU A 335 3.26 -24.42 15.91
N SER A 336 2.79 -25.64 16.21
CA SER A 336 3.05 -26.81 15.35
C SER A 336 2.41 -26.67 13.96
N ALA A 337 1.22 -26.06 13.87
CA ALA A 337 0.58 -25.76 12.58
C ALA A 337 1.32 -24.65 11.80
N MET A 338 2.09 -23.83 12.50
CA MET A 338 2.89 -22.73 11.95
C MET A 338 4.37 -23.10 11.77
N GLN A 339 4.74 -24.38 11.78
CA GLN A 339 6.13 -24.84 11.66
C GLN A 339 6.85 -24.40 10.36
N ASN A 340 6.11 -23.92 9.35
CA ASN A 340 6.66 -23.41 8.09
C ASN A 340 6.78 -21.88 8.07
N HIS A 341 6.31 -21.19 9.13
CA HIS A 341 6.37 -19.74 9.24
C HIS A 341 7.79 -19.31 9.67
N ALA A 342 8.31 -18.23 9.08
CA ALA A 342 9.69 -17.79 9.32
C ALA A 342 10.00 -17.58 10.82
N SER A 343 9.03 -17.06 11.57
CA SER A 343 9.18 -16.78 13.00
C SER A 343 9.06 -17.98 13.95
N VAL A 344 8.87 -19.21 13.44
CA VAL A 344 8.63 -20.39 14.29
C VAL A 344 9.55 -21.55 13.89
N THR A 345 10.42 -21.95 14.81
CA THR A 345 11.16 -23.21 14.69
C THR A 345 10.60 -24.24 15.67
N VAL A 346 10.30 -25.45 15.18
CA VAL A 346 9.76 -26.55 16.00
C VAL A 346 10.78 -27.67 16.10
N GLU A 347 11.28 -27.91 17.32
CA GLU A 347 12.11 -29.06 17.66
C GLU A 347 11.22 -30.20 18.16
N GLN A 348 11.02 -31.21 17.31
CA GLN A 348 10.21 -32.38 17.65
C GLN A 348 10.98 -33.29 18.63
N ALA A 349 10.47 -33.41 19.86
CA ALA A 349 10.99 -34.28 20.90
C ALA A 349 9.84 -34.89 21.72
N TRP A 350 10.14 -35.62 22.80
CA TRP A 350 9.10 -36.15 23.70
C TRP A 350 8.18 -35.04 24.25
N GLN A 351 8.73 -33.84 24.42
CA GLN A 351 7.98 -32.59 24.49
C GLN A 351 8.52 -31.67 23.39
N ASN A 352 7.65 -31.23 22.47
CA ASN A 352 8.04 -30.26 21.45
C ASN A 352 8.57 -29.00 22.12
N ARG A 353 9.69 -28.51 21.60
CA ARG A 353 10.22 -27.19 21.92
C ARG A 353 10.05 -26.27 20.73
N TYR A 354 9.87 -25.00 21.02
CA TYR A 354 9.57 -23.95 20.07
C TYR A 354 10.55 -22.82 20.29
N THR A 355 11.17 -22.35 19.22
CA THR A 355 11.94 -21.11 19.21
C THR A 355 11.13 -20.11 18.40
N LEU A 356 10.81 -18.98 19.02
CA LEU A 356 10.10 -17.88 18.37
C LEU A 356 11.08 -16.74 18.13
N THR A 357 11.07 -16.20 16.93
CA THR A 357 11.78 -14.94 16.61
C THR A 357 10.74 -13.82 16.53
N GLU A 358 11.19 -12.61 16.20
CA GLU A 358 10.26 -11.53 15.86
C GLU A 358 9.29 -11.94 14.74
N TYR A 359 8.09 -11.38 14.79
CA TYR A 359 7.06 -11.67 13.80
C TYR A 359 7.47 -11.06 12.46
N SER A 360 7.69 -11.92 11.47
CA SER A 360 7.89 -11.55 10.08
C SER A 360 6.70 -12.07 9.29
N ASP A 361 6.07 -11.20 8.49
CA ASP A 361 4.89 -11.55 7.67
C ASP A 361 5.32 -12.26 6.36
N ASP A 362 6.13 -13.31 6.51
CA ASP A 362 6.85 -14.02 5.44
C ASP A 362 7.89 -13.16 4.69
N ALA A 363 8.20 -11.95 5.18
CA ALA A 363 9.27 -11.11 4.66
C ALA A 363 10.63 -11.70 5.04
N GLN A 364 11.54 -11.84 4.08
CA GLN A 364 12.86 -12.36 4.39
C GLN A 364 13.59 -11.39 5.33
N PRO A 365 14.15 -11.84 6.46
CA PRO A 365 14.98 -10.98 7.28
C PRO A 365 16.27 -10.63 6.51
N ILE A 366 16.79 -9.43 6.76
CA ILE A 366 18.12 -9.01 6.31
C ILE A 366 19.00 -8.94 7.55
N HIS A 367 20.14 -9.63 7.49
CA HIS A 367 21.16 -9.51 8.51
C HIS A 367 22.00 -8.28 8.17
N ILE A 368 22.18 -7.37 9.13
CA ILE A 368 22.96 -6.16 8.95
C ILE A 368 24.21 -6.28 9.82
N ASP A 369 25.34 -6.54 9.18
CA ASP A 369 26.67 -6.50 9.81
C ASP A 369 27.33 -5.14 9.53
N ASP A 370 27.17 -4.64 8.30
CA ASP A 370 27.67 -3.34 7.83
C ASP A 370 26.53 -2.51 7.21
N LEU A 371 26.68 -1.18 7.13
CA LEU A 371 25.63 -0.31 6.57
C LEU A 371 25.33 -0.61 5.10
N GLU A 372 26.28 -1.19 4.37
CA GLU A 372 26.13 -1.67 3.00
C GLU A 372 25.08 -2.78 2.85
N ASP A 373 24.80 -3.54 3.92
CA ASP A 373 23.82 -4.63 3.87
C ASP A 373 22.39 -4.10 3.76
N LEU A 374 22.15 -2.82 4.09
CA LEU A 374 20.87 -2.16 3.81
C LEU A 374 20.50 -2.23 2.32
N PHE A 375 21.49 -2.28 1.43
CA PHE A 375 21.28 -2.34 -0.01
C PHE A 375 20.86 -3.74 -0.51
N GLU A 376 20.76 -4.74 0.36
CA GLU A 376 20.02 -5.97 0.04
C GLU A 376 18.53 -5.70 -0.17
N LEU A 377 17.98 -4.63 0.44
CA LEU A 377 16.64 -4.16 0.11
C LEU A 377 16.60 -3.70 -1.36
N PRO A 378 15.74 -4.26 -2.21
CA PRO A 378 15.67 -3.90 -3.62
C PRO A 378 15.41 -2.40 -3.86
N CYS A 379 14.66 -1.75 -2.95
CA CYS A 379 14.42 -0.31 -3.03
C CYS A 379 15.66 0.53 -2.68
N LEU A 380 16.54 0.06 -1.80
CA LEU A 380 17.79 0.75 -1.50
C LEU A 380 18.85 0.46 -2.56
N ALA A 381 18.90 -0.75 -3.13
CA ALA A 381 19.71 -1.05 -4.30
C ALA A 381 19.36 -0.13 -5.49
N ALA A 382 18.07 0.02 -5.81
CA ALA A 382 17.61 0.94 -6.85
C ALA A 382 17.92 2.41 -6.52
N MET A 383 17.90 2.78 -5.24
CA MET A 383 18.35 4.10 -4.79
C MET A 383 19.86 4.28 -4.99
N ASP A 384 20.71 3.29 -4.66
CA ASP A 384 22.15 3.32 -4.88
C ASP A 384 22.48 3.54 -6.36
N GLU A 385 21.87 2.74 -7.25
CA GLU A 385 22.05 2.88 -8.70
C GLU A 385 21.73 4.29 -9.18
N ARG A 386 20.62 4.88 -8.71
CA ARG A 386 20.27 6.26 -9.04
C ARG A 386 21.31 7.24 -8.50
N LEU A 387 21.78 7.05 -7.27
CA LEU A 387 22.71 7.95 -6.60
C LEU A 387 24.13 7.89 -7.20
N GLN A 388 24.50 6.82 -7.91
CA GLN A 388 25.73 6.79 -8.69
C GLN A 388 25.72 7.84 -9.82
N ASP A 389 24.57 8.01 -10.49
CA ASP A 389 24.45 8.86 -11.69
C ASP A 389 23.85 10.24 -11.41
N LYS A 390 23.04 10.38 -10.35
CA LYS A 390 22.26 11.59 -10.05
C LYS A 390 22.50 12.05 -8.63
N LYS A 391 22.52 13.38 -8.46
CA LYS A 391 22.56 13.97 -7.11
C LYS A 391 21.31 13.57 -6.30
N PRO A 392 21.46 13.34 -5.00
CA PRO A 392 20.39 12.89 -4.13
C PRO A 392 19.32 13.95 -3.97
N VAL A 393 18.09 13.51 -3.75
CA VAL A 393 17.10 14.38 -3.11
C VAL A 393 17.32 14.28 -1.61
N ARG A 394 17.23 15.41 -0.90
CA ARG A 394 17.47 15.48 0.56
C ARG A 394 16.77 14.36 1.35
N LYS A 395 15.52 14.07 0.97
CA LYS A 395 14.70 13.03 1.60
C LYS A 395 15.26 11.60 1.45
N ASP A 396 15.94 11.30 0.34
CA ASP A 396 16.55 9.98 0.11
C ASP A 396 17.65 9.73 1.17
N LEU A 397 18.52 10.73 1.36
CA LEU A 397 19.61 10.67 2.33
C LEU A 397 19.09 10.64 3.76
N PHE A 398 18.09 11.47 4.06
CA PHE A 398 17.47 11.50 5.38
C PHE A 398 16.85 10.15 5.72
N ASN A 399 16.21 9.48 4.76
CA ASN A 399 15.67 8.16 4.99
C ASN A 399 16.75 7.12 5.29
N LEU A 400 17.88 7.12 4.57
CA LEU A 400 19.02 6.25 4.88
C LEU A 400 19.59 6.53 6.27
N VAL A 401 19.74 7.81 6.65
CA VAL A 401 20.18 8.22 7.99
C VAL A 401 19.22 7.69 9.06
N ARG A 402 17.90 7.85 8.87
CA ARG A 402 16.89 7.34 9.82
C ARG A 402 16.94 5.82 9.94
N MET A 403 17.01 5.10 8.82
CA MET A 403 17.11 3.63 8.84
C MET A 403 18.37 3.20 9.60
N ALA A 404 19.52 3.79 9.27
CA ALA A 404 20.79 3.47 9.92
C ALA A 404 20.76 3.80 11.42
N TRP A 405 20.21 4.94 11.81
CA TRP A 405 20.16 5.38 13.21
C TRP A 405 19.38 4.42 14.11
N TRP A 406 18.38 3.75 13.54
CA TRP A 406 17.58 2.76 14.22
C TRP A 406 18.16 1.34 14.19
N LEU A 407 19.35 1.11 13.64
CA LEU A 407 19.98 -0.20 13.71
C LEU A 407 20.55 -0.47 15.11
N SER A 408 20.43 -1.72 15.56
CA SER A 408 20.87 -2.15 16.90
C SER A 408 22.34 -1.82 17.21
N GLN A 409 23.21 -1.81 16.20
CA GLN A 409 24.64 -1.51 16.36
C GLN A 409 24.91 -0.05 16.79
N TYR A 410 23.96 0.88 16.59
CA TYR A 410 24.13 2.29 16.95
C TYR A 410 23.48 2.69 18.27
N ARG A 411 22.81 1.75 18.97
CA ARG A 411 22.12 2.04 20.24
C ARG A 411 23.05 2.53 21.35
N ASP A 412 24.24 1.93 21.43
CA ASP A 412 25.28 2.28 22.40
C ASP A 412 26.42 3.10 21.78
N ALA A 413 26.34 3.39 20.49
CA ALA A 413 27.36 4.16 19.78
C ALA A 413 27.19 5.66 20.05
N SER A 414 28.29 6.39 20.03
CA SER A 414 28.22 7.85 20.07
C SER A 414 27.69 8.41 18.74
N THR A 415 27.01 9.56 18.79
CA THR A 415 26.60 10.29 17.57
C THR A 415 27.78 10.57 16.64
N ALA A 416 28.98 10.76 17.18
CA ALA A 416 30.18 10.97 16.38
C ALA A 416 30.62 9.71 15.62
N GLU A 417 30.52 8.53 16.22
CA GLU A 417 30.78 7.24 15.56
C GLU A 417 29.74 7.00 14.46
N PHE A 418 28.45 7.17 14.74
CA PHE A 418 27.40 7.05 13.73
C PHE A 418 27.61 7.99 12.53
N ILE A 419 27.91 9.27 12.79
CA ILE A 419 28.20 10.24 11.73
C ILE A 419 29.39 9.78 10.89
N SER A 420 30.42 9.22 11.52
CA SER A 420 31.60 8.71 10.81
C SER A 420 31.23 7.58 9.86
N ASP A 421 30.44 6.61 10.33
CA ASP A 421 30.06 5.43 9.53
C ASP A 421 29.12 5.80 8.38
N VAL A 422 28.15 6.68 8.61
CA VAL A 422 27.27 7.16 7.55
C VAL A 422 28.04 8.01 6.52
N LYS A 423 29.05 8.78 6.94
CA LYS A 423 29.94 9.49 6.01
C LYS A 423 30.76 8.51 5.16
N ASP A 424 31.23 7.43 5.74
CA ASP A 424 31.93 6.37 5.00
C ASP A 424 30.99 5.74 3.96
N LEU A 425 29.77 5.38 4.35
CA LEU A 425 28.74 4.90 3.43
C LEU A 425 28.50 5.90 2.30
N PHE A 426 28.34 7.20 2.62
CA PHE A 426 28.03 8.23 1.62
C PHE A 426 29.20 8.49 0.66
N SER A 427 30.43 8.20 1.08
CA SER A 427 31.63 8.35 0.25
C SER A 427 31.63 7.50 -1.01
N ARG A 428 30.75 6.49 -1.09
CA ARG A 428 30.54 5.64 -2.26
C ARG A 428 30.00 6.38 -3.48
N TRP A 429 29.40 7.56 -3.31
CA TRP A 429 28.83 8.33 -4.40
C TRP A 429 29.71 9.51 -4.82
N SER A 430 29.83 9.72 -6.13
CA SER A 430 30.76 10.69 -6.73
C SER A 430 30.50 12.17 -6.36
N TRP A 431 29.31 12.48 -5.87
CA TRP A 431 28.91 13.83 -5.42
C TRP A 431 29.12 14.06 -3.92
N TYR A 432 29.63 13.06 -3.18
CA TYR A 432 29.90 13.16 -1.75
C TYR A 432 30.78 14.38 -1.44
N ASP A 433 30.35 15.13 -0.43
CA ASP A 433 31.09 16.23 0.16
C ASP A 433 31.02 16.06 1.69
N GLU A 434 32.19 15.98 2.31
CA GLU A 434 32.33 15.62 3.72
C GLU A 434 31.64 16.63 4.66
N GLU A 435 31.84 17.93 4.43
CA GLU A 435 31.29 18.99 5.29
C GLU A 435 29.77 19.10 5.12
N ILE A 436 29.28 19.03 3.88
CA ILE A 436 27.85 19.09 3.58
C ILE A 436 27.13 17.86 4.15
N THR A 437 27.73 16.68 4.02
CA THR A 437 27.15 15.42 4.49
C THR A 437 27.06 15.43 6.01
N GLU A 438 28.13 15.80 6.71
CA GLU A 438 28.09 15.89 8.18
C GLU A 438 27.03 16.88 8.68
N TYR A 439 26.92 18.04 8.03
CA TYR A 439 25.88 19.02 8.35
C TYR A 439 24.47 18.43 8.17
N GLN A 440 24.23 17.69 7.08
CA GLN A 440 22.92 17.10 6.80
C GLN A 440 22.56 15.97 7.77
N ILE A 441 23.52 15.13 8.14
CA ILE A 441 23.30 14.06 9.12
C ILE A 441 22.95 14.68 10.47
N ARG A 442 23.74 15.64 10.94
CA ARG A 442 23.45 16.34 12.21
C ARG A 442 22.09 17.01 12.19
N TYR A 443 21.79 17.72 11.10
CA TYR A 443 20.49 18.34 10.94
C TYR A 443 19.36 17.31 11.04
N GLU A 444 19.49 16.15 10.40
CA GLU A 444 18.45 15.12 10.44
C GLU A 444 18.29 14.50 11.84
N LEU A 445 19.38 14.27 12.56
CA LEU A 445 19.34 13.74 13.93
C LEU A 445 18.81 14.73 14.96
N GLU A 446 18.98 16.04 14.73
CA GLU A 446 18.52 17.12 15.60
C GLU A 446 17.10 17.60 15.25
N ASN A 447 16.58 17.23 14.07
CA ASN A 447 15.33 17.74 13.56
C ASN A 447 14.15 16.86 13.99
N GLU A 448 13.29 17.41 14.85
CA GLU A 448 12.03 16.79 15.25
C GLU A 448 10.89 17.23 14.32
N ILE A 449 9.96 16.31 14.04
CA ILE A 449 8.69 16.62 13.39
C ILE A 449 7.60 16.40 14.45
N ASP A 450 6.83 17.46 14.74
CA ASP A 450 5.82 17.45 15.81
C ASP A 450 6.35 17.06 17.20
N GLY A 451 7.64 17.30 17.45
CA GLY A 451 8.31 17.00 18.74
C GLY A 451 8.81 15.56 18.87
N GLU A 452 8.78 14.78 17.79
CA GLU A 452 9.25 13.39 17.76
C GLU A 452 10.35 13.18 16.71
N ILE A 453 11.20 12.18 16.95
CA ILE A 453 12.28 11.80 16.04
C ILE A 453 11.64 11.18 14.78
N PRO A 454 11.91 11.70 13.58
CA PRO A 454 11.27 11.19 12.38
C PRO A 454 11.62 9.73 12.09
N LEU A 455 10.59 8.90 11.88
CA LEU A 455 10.76 7.47 11.60
C LEU A 455 11.25 7.19 10.17
N PRO A 456 11.92 6.04 9.94
CA PRO A 456 12.25 5.56 8.61
C PRO A 456 11.00 5.46 7.74
N MET A 457 11.10 5.74 6.44
CA MET A 457 9.96 5.65 5.54
C MET A 457 9.54 4.20 5.32
N ASN A 458 8.25 3.92 5.43
CA ASN A 458 7.70 2.60 5.17
C ASN A 458 7.57 2.30 3.67
N CYS A 459 7.30 1.03 3.34
CA CYS A 459 7.13 0.61 1.95
C CYS A 459 5.92 1.26 1.23
N SER A 460 5.01 1.98 1.91
CA SER A 460 3.86 2.68 1.29
C SER A 460 4.19 4.12 0.97
N ASN A 461 5.31 4.65 1.47
CA ASN A 461 5.64 6.05 1.33
C ASN A 461 5.91 6.40 -0.14
N ASP A 462 5.29 7.47 -0.64
CA ASP A 462 5.39 7.89 -2.05
C ASP A 462 6.84 8.16 -2.51
N ASP A 463 7.69 8.67 -1.63
CA ASP A 463 9.10 8.89 -1.93
C ASP A 463 9.85 7.54 -2.05
N MET A 464 9.52 6.55 -1.21
CA MET A 464 10.07 5.18 -1.31
C MET A 464 9.53 4.39 -2.49
N GLN A 465 8.29 4.64 -2.90
CA GLN A 465 7.65 3.98 -4.04
C GLN A 465 8.37 4.26 -5.37
N ARG A 466 9.12 5.37 -5.47
CA ARG A 466 9.96 5.67 -6.65
C ARG A 466 11.04 4.63 -6.91
N TYR A 467 11.47 3.92 -5.87
CA TYR A 467 12.52 2.90 -5.93
C TYR A 467 11.96 1.48 -5.77
N CYS A 468 10.65 1.34 -5.57
CA CYS A 468 10.02 0.05 -5.31
C CYS A 468 9.90 -0.77 -6.60
N ILE A 469 10.18 -2.07 -6.50
CA ILE A 469 10.00 -3.05 -7.59
C ILE A 469 8.60 -3.65 -7.65
N GLY A 470 7.65 -3.10 -6.88
CA GLY A 470 6.34 -3.70 -6.62
C GLY A 470 6.35 -4.54 -5.34
N ARG A 471 5.34 -4.32 -4.48
CA ARG A 471 5.23 -5.00 -3.17
C ARG A 471 4.94 -6.49 -3.28
N ASP A 472 4.24 -6.86 -4.34
CA ASP A 472 3.95 -8.23 -4.74
C ASP A 472 5.19 -8.98 -5.24
N GLN A 473 6.21 -8.26 -5.70
CA GLN A 473 7.47 -8.82 -6.22
C GLN A 473 8.64 -8.72 -5.23
N CYS A 474 8.50 -7.91 -4.18
CA CYS A 474 9.55 -7.70 -3.20
C CYS A 474 9.43 -8.75 -2.07
N PRO A 475 10.43 -9.63 -1.88
CA PRO A 475 10.40 -10.60 -0.78
C PRO A 475 10.71 -9.97 0.59
N TYR A 476 10.97 -8.66 0.62
CA TYR A 476 11.35 -7.89 1.81
C TYR A 476 10.30 -6.82 2.15
N SER A 477 10.28 -6.41 3.41
CA SER A 477 9.54 -5.24 3.93
C SER A 477 10.47 -4.42 4.80
N ILE A 478 10.52 -3.10 4.66
CA ILE A 478 11.42 -2.24 5.46
C ILE A 478 11.25 -2.49 6.96
N TYR A 479 10.01 -2.54 7.44
CA TYR A 479 9.69 -2.82 8.85
C TYR A 479 9.51 -4.31 9.18
N GLY A 480 9.67 -5.19 8.19
CA GLY A 480 9.55 -6.65 8.40
C GLY A 480 10.86 -7.41 8.15
N SER A 481 11.86 -6.74 7.60
CA SER A 481 13.13 -7.32 7.17
C SER A 481 14.32 -6.71 7.86
N LEU A 482 14.26 -5.42 8.26
CA LEU A 482 15.36 -4.77 8.97
C LEU A 482 15.26 -5.00 10.48
N PRO A 483 16.40 -5.17 11.18
CA PRO A 483 16.44 -5.46 12.61
C PRO A 483 16.29 -4.17 13.45
N PHE A 484 15.18 -3.46 13.26
CA PHE A 484 14.86 -2.28 14.07
C PHE A 484 14.45 -2.68 15.49
N PRO A 485 14.79 -1.89 16.52
CA PRO A 485 14.42 -2.17 17.88
C PRO A 485 12.96 -1.77 18.16
N ASP A 486 12.44 -2.32 19.25
CA ASP A 486 11.04 -2.20 19.66
C ASP A 486 10.56 -0.76 19.82
N GLU A 487 11.43 0.15 20.26
CA GLU A 487 11.07 1.56 20.45
C GLU A 487 10.65 2.25 19.14
N LEU A 488 11.17 1.79 17.99
CA LEU A 488 10.73 2.29 16.69
C LEU A 488 9.28 1.90 16.42
N TYR A 489 8.91 0.66 16.73
CA TYR A 489 7.57 0.15 16.50
C TYR A 489 6.56 0.77 17.48
N GLU A 490 6.98 0.99 18.73
CA GLU A 490 6.20 1.73 19.71
C GLU A 490 5.93 3.18 19.25
N GLN A 491 6.85 3.83 18.54
CA GLN A 491 6.62 5.14 17.92
C GLN A 491 5.69 5.08 16.69
N LEU A 492 5.71 3.99 15.92
CA LEU A 492 4.72 3.77 14.85
C LEU A 492 3.29 3.66 15.41
N ASP A 493 3.15 2.98 16.55
CA ASP A 493 1.89 2.84 17.29
C ASP A 493 1.54 4.11 18.11
N GLY A 494 2.55 4.89 18.46
CA GLY A 494 2.43 6.18 19.15
C GLY A 494 1.92 7.29 18.22
N HIS A 495 2.43 7.38 16.99
CA HIS A 495 1.95 8.33 15.97
C HIS A 495 0.49 8.13 15.56
N SER A 496 -0.07 6.92 15.73
CA SER A 496 -1.50 6.67 15.56
C SER A 496 -2.33 7.12 16.78
N LYS A 497 -1.71 7.15 17.98
CA LYS A 497 -2.31 7.58 19.26
C LYS A 497 -2.06 9.06 19.61
N SER A 498 -1.08 9.74 18.99
CA SER A 498 -0.64 11.11 19.32
C SER A 498 -1.28 12.23 18.50
N ARG A 499 -2.46 11.99 17.89
CA ARG A 499 -3.39 13.07 17.51
C ARG A 499 -4.47 13.29 18.58
N PRO A 500 -4.22 14.06 19.66
CA PRO A 500 -5.30 14.65 20.44
C PRO A 500 -5.78 15.94 19.75
N ASN A 501 -6.97 15.84 19.13
CA ASN A 501 -7.85 16.93 18.64
C ASN A 501 -7.39 17.83 17.49
#